data_AF-A0A9D1NF98-F1
#
_entry.id   AF-A0A9D1NF98-F1
#
_cell.length_a   1.000
_cell.length_b   1.000
_cell.length_c   1.000
_cell.angle_alpha   90.00
_cell.angle_beta   90.00
_cell.angle_gamma   90.00
#
_symmetry.space_group_name_H-M   'P 1'
#
loop_
_entity.id
_entity.type
_entity.pdbx_description
1 polymer ?
#
loop_
_entity_poly.entity_id
_entity_poly.type
_entity_poly.pdbx_seq_one_letter_code
_entity_poly.pdbx_strand_id
1 'polypeptide(L)'
;MVNGDLATKTYTVSFNSDGGNNIPAQTGIKYAGKATKPTDPVKEGYEFAGWYYEDEKWSFIGYSVTENITLVAKWNKIVKISYELNGGINNDLNKTSFISSDEILYLFEPTKQEYVFYGWYDNANFDGEKIVSIDCSSESDIKLYAKWVFQINDVADLLKIVNNQRFWSSEIHLEKSIDLSGIEWNTIGNTSVPFTGQFFGNGYEIRNMEITKSSTLERNYGFIGVSGQNCKIENLKIVNAKIDYETSSTFNVGILVANANNKIIINKSLVTGTISIKSSFRYGYCGGLVGRCNQQGNIITNSYSDVSIMSETYGNNTTGGLIGSLNGGQVSYCYSVGEINAISTTQKVSVGGLIGNNVVTESITQIDNCFAIGNINITAGSDDSAVFGGLIVSGPTTTNSFTSAEQNIIVNNSKTEDKNSNYEIISKQEIIDYCRNNWDSNNWNLSKISGLPDLY
;
A
#
# COMPACT_ATOMS: atom_id res chain seq x y z
N MET A 1 -26.08 2.78 86.74
CA MET A 1 -25.35 3.68 85.80
C MET A 1 -24.80 2.75 84.72
N VAL A 2 -25.26 2.75 83.47
CA VAL A 2 -25.21 3.82 82.47
C VAL A 2 -26.38 3.60 81.50
N ASN A 3 -27.32 4.54 81.36
CA ASN A 3 -28.26 4.57 80.21
C ASN A 3 -29.01 5.91 80.05
N GLY A 4 -28.42 7.02 80.52
CA GLY A 4 -28.93 8.38 80.27
C GLY A 4 -28.09 9.18 79.28
N ASP A 5 -26.87 8.71 78.95
CA ASP A 5 -25.81 9.53 78.35
C ASP A 5 -25.54 9.23 76.86
N LEU A 6 -26.21 8.23 76.29
CA LEU A 6 -26.17 7.92 74.84
C LEU A 6 -27.31 8.61 74.08
N ALA A 7 -28.45 8.87 74.72
CA ALA A 7 -29.64 9.42 74.07
C ALA A 7 -29.54 10.90 73.68
N THR A 8 -28.57 11.64 74.26
CA THR A 8 -28.28 13.05 73.98
C THR A 8 -27.07 13.23 73.07
N LYS A 9 -26.28 12.18 72.81
CA LYS A 9 -25.15 12.24 71.87
C LYS A 9 -25.66 12.38 70.45
N THR A 10 -25.07 13.34 69.74
CA THR A 10 -25.28 13.55 68.31
C THR A 10 -23.98 13.35 67.57
N TYR A 11 -24.11 12.92 66.32
CA TYR A 11 -23.02 12.54 65.45
C TYR A 11 -23.10 13.31 64.14
N THR A 12 -21.94 13.39 63.49
CA THR A 12 -21.75 14.02 62.19
C THR A 12 -21.43 12.96 61.15
N VAL A 13 -22.10 13.04 60.00
CA VAL A 13 -21.74 12.30 58.79
C VAL A 13 -21.12 13.28 57.80
N SER A 14 -19.82 13.11 57.58
CA SER A 14 -19.05 13.86 56.58
C SER A 14 -19.05 13.12 55.25
N PHE A 15 -19.07 13.86 54.15
CA PHE A 15 -19.04 13.31 52.79
C PHE A 15 -17.76 13.71 52.08
N ASN A 16 -16.87 12.75 51.84
CA ASN A 16 -15.70 12.95 51.00
C ASN A 16 -16.03 12.51 49.57
N SER A 17 -16.29 13.47 48.68
CA SER A 17 -16.64 13.22 47.28
C SER A 17 -15.50 12.65 46.43
N ASP A 18 -14.29 12.46 47.00
CA ASP A 18 -13.12 11.91 46.31
C ASP A 18 -12.85 12.62 44.97
N GLY A 19 -12.72 13.94 45.03
CA GLY A 19 -12.48 14.80 43.87
C GLY A 19 -13.72 15.19 43.07
N GLY A 20 -14.93 14.74 43.45
CA GLY A 20 -16.20 15.31 42.96
C GLY A 20 -16.56 16.64 43.63
N ASN A 21 -17.70 17.24 43.27
CA ASN A 21 -18.16 18.48 43.91
C ASN A 21 -18.37 18.31 45.43
N ASN A 22 -18.27 19.43 46.16
CA ASN A 22 -18.47 19.44 47.61
C ASN A 22 -19.91 19.04 48.00
N ILE A 23 -20.03 18.17 49.00
CA ILE A 23 -21.30 17.73 49.59
C ILE A 23 -21.31 18.12 51.07
N PRO A 24 -22.25 18.97 51.54
CA PRO A 24 -22.28 19.40 52.93
C PRO A 24 -22.45 18.24 53.91
N ALA A 25 -21.71 18.29 55.01
CA ALA A 25 -21.85 17.33 56.12
C ALA A 25 -23.22 17.47 56.79
N GLN A 26 -23.74 16.36 57.33
CA GLN A 26 -24.94 16.34 58.14
C GLN A 26 -24.56 16.27 59.62
N THR A 27 -25.08 17.17 60.43
CA THR A 27 -24.80 17.27 61.87
C THR A 27 -26.07 17.03 62.68
N GLY A 28 -25.93 16.72 63.97
CA GLY A 28 -27.08 16.58 64.87
C GLY A 28 -27.81 15.24 64.78
N ILE A 29 -27.22 14.21 64.14
CA ILE A 29 -27.84 12.89 64.02
C ILE A 29 -27.76 12.19 65.39
N LYS A 30 -28.92 11.88 66.01
CA LYS A 30 -28.97 11.19 67.31
C LYS A 30 -28.34 9.79 67.22
N TYR A 31 -27.84 9.27 68.35
CA TYR A 31 -27.38 7.88 68.45
C TYR A 31 -28.39 6.89 67.86
N ALA A 32 -27.89 5.98 67.02
CA ALA A 32 -28.65 4.99 66.25
C ALA A 32 -29.66 5.57 65.23
N GLY A 33 -29.63 6.89 64.99
CA GLY A 33 -30.38 7.55 63.93
C GLY A 33 -29.83 7.26 62.53
N LYS A 34 -30.50 7.75 61.48
CA LYS A 34 -30.08 7.56 60.09
C LYS A 34 -29.67 8.88 59.46
N ALA A 35 -28.63 8.84 58.63
CA ALA A 35 -28.30 9.95 57.73
C ALA A 35 -29.27 9.98 56.55
N THR A 36 -29.52 11.17 56.01
CA THR A 36 -30.32 11.33 54.78
C THR A 36 -29.41 11.14 53.57
N LYS A 37 -29.85 10.46 52.51
CA LYS A 37 -29.06 10.35 51.27
C LYS A 37 -28.88 11.76 50.67
N PRO A 38 -27.65 12.26 50.47
CA PRO A 38 -27.44 13.53 49.77
C PRO A 38 -27.76 13.38 48.27
N THR A 39 -27.78 14.50 47.53
CA THR A 39 -27.71 14.43 46.06
C THR A 39 -26.41 13.75 45.65
N ASP A 40 -26.47 12.88 44.64
CA ASP A 40 -25.29 12.19 44.16
C ASP A 40 -24.26 13.24 43.66
N PRO A 41 -22.99 13.14 44.07
CA PRO A 41 -21.97 14.06 43.60
C PRO A 41 -21.71 13.86 42.10
N VAL A 42 -21.10 14.85 41.47
CA VAL A 42 -20.67 14.85 40.07
C VAL A 42 -19.15 14.97 40.03
N LYS A 43 -18.53 14.11 39.21
CA LYS A 43 -17.09 14.11 38.89
C LYS A 43 -16.94 13.92 37.39
N GLU A 44 -16.30 14.86 36.71
CA GLU A 44 -16.17 14.83 35.25
C GLU A 44 -15.44 13.56 34.78
N GLY A 45 -16.05 12.85 33.81
CA GLY A 45 -15.50 11.60 33.28
C GLY A 45 -15.71 10.37 34.15
N TYR A 46 -16.58 10.45 35.17
CA TYR A 46 -16.92 9.32 36.03
C TYR A 46 -18.43 9.23 36.30
N GLU A 47 -18.91 8.01 36.47
CA GLU A 47 -20.24 7.72 37.00
C GLU A 47 -20.15 7.46 38.51
N PHE A 48 -21.09 8.02 39.27
CA PHE A 48 -21.14 7.82 40.72
C PHE A 48 -21.58 6.40 41.09
N ALA A 49 -20.69 5.61 41.69
CA ALA A 49 -20.97 4.21 42.05
C ALA A 49 -21.64 4.06 43.43
N GLY A 50 -21.42 5.02 44.33
CA GLY A 50 -22.04 5.05 45.65
C GLY A 50 -21.17 5.65 46.75
N TRP A 51 -21.76 5.79 47.93
CA TRP A 51 -21.08 6.17 49.17
C TRP A 51 -20.64 4.91 49.92
N TYR A 52 -19.42 4.91 50.44
CA TYR A 52 -18.81 3.79 51.14
C TYR A 52 -18.34 4.24 52.52
N TYR A 53 -18.54 3.38 53.51
CA TYR A 53 -17.89 3.50 54.80
C TYR A 53 -16.82 2.40 54.86
N GLU A 54 -15.56 2.82 54.96
CA GLU A 54 -14.42 1.92 54.72
C GLU A 54 -14.59 1.25 53.34
N ASP A 55 -14.66 -0.07 53.27
CA ASP A 55 -14.81 -0.82 52.02
C ASP A 55 -16.25 -1.21 51.68
N GLU A 56 -17.20 -0.99 52.59
CA GLU A 56 -18.58 -1.42 52.46
C GLU A 56 -19.50 -0.31 51.94
N LYS A 57 -20.38 -0.67 50.98
CA LYS A 57 -21.32 0.29 50.41
C LYS A 57 -22.34 0.72 51.45
N TRP A 58 -22.43 2.01 51.73
CA TRP A 58 -23.31 2.55 52.77
C TRP A 58 -24.78 2.58 52.33
N SER A 59 -25.66 2.02 53.16
CA SER A 59 -27.11 2.09 52.98
C SER A 59 -27.74 3.13 53.91
N PHE A 60 -28.21 4.24 53.35
CA PHE A 60 -28.89 5.31 54.11
C PHE A 60 -30.22 4.87 54.77
N ILE A 61 -30.79 3.75 54.31
CA ILE A 61 -31.98 3.16 54.90
C ILE A 61 -31.68 1.95 55.78
N GLY A 62 -30.53 1.30 55.60
CA GLY A 62 -30.17 0.07 56.31
C GLY A 62 -29.32 0.30 57.55
N TYR A 63 -28.44 1.30 57.51
CA TYR A 63 -27.44 1.53 58.56
C TYR A 63 -27.81 2.71 59.45
N SER A 64 -27.45 2.55 60.73
CA SER A 64 -27.60 3.55 61.77
C SER A 64 -26.25 4.18 62.09
N VAL A 65 -26.26 5.48 62.39
CA VAL A 65 -25.07 6.24 62.78
C VAL A 65 -24.88 6.11 64.29
N THR A 66 -23.79 5.49 64.70
CA THR A 66 -23.42 5.28 66.12
C THR A 66 -22.19 6.06 66.55
N GLU A 67 -21.46 6.63 65.58
CA GLU A 67 -20.29 7.48 65.77
C GLU A 67 -20.16 8.50 64.63
N ASN A 68 -19.18 9.39 64.71
CA ASN A 68 -18.87 10.26 63.59
C ASN A 68 -18.23 9.42 62.48
N ILE A 69 -18.79 9.48 61.28
CA ILE A 69 -18.31 8.72 60.13
C ILE A 69 -18.04 9.64 58.95
N THR A 70 -17.09 9.22 58.11
CA THR A 70 -16.86 9.83 56.80
C THR A 70 -17.25 8.81 55.74
N LEU A 71 -18.22 9.17 54.91
CA LEU A 71 -18.57 8.39 53.74
C LEU A 71 -17.75 8.87 52.55
N VAL A 72 -17.09 7.95 51.86
CA VAL A 72 -16.25 8.23 50.69
C VAL A 72 -16.99 7.84 49.42
N ALA A 73 -17.01 8.71 48.42
CA ALA A 73 -17.57 8.41 47.12
C ALA A 73 -16.66 7.44 46.36
N LYS A 74 -17.23 6.40 45.75
CA LYS A 74 -16.56 5.59 44.72
C LYS A 74 -17.14 5.90 43.35
N TRP A 75 -16.31 5.74 42.32
CA TRP A 75 -16.56 6.22 40.97
C TRP A 75 -16.21 5.15 39.95
N ASN A 76 -17.03 4.98 38.93
CA ASN A 76 -16.69 4.16 37.77
C ASN A 76 -16.21 5.06 36.63
N LYS A 77 -15.07 4.74 36.02
CA LYS A 77 -14.53 5.52 34.92
C LYS A 77 -15.44 5.44 33.70
N ILE A 78 -15.80 6.59 33.13
CA ILE A 78 -16.43 6.67 31.80
C ILE A 78 -15.31 6.78 30.78
N VAL A 79 -15.23 5.78 29.90
CA VAL A 79 -14.27 5.73 28.79
C VAL A 79 -14.95 6.23 27.54
N LYS A 80 -14.32 7.17 26.83
CA LYS A 80 -14.83 7.71 25.57
C LYS A 80 -14.31 6.90 24.38
N ILE A 81 -15.15 6.74 23.37
CA ILE A 81 -14.80 6.16 22.08
C ILE A 81 -14.96 7.25 21.02
N SER A 82 -13.89 7.48 20.26
CA SER A 82 -13.88 8.40 19.13
C SER A 82 -13.63 7.65 17.82
N TYR A 83 -14.36 8.03 16.77
CA TYR A 83 -14.29 7.39 15.46
C TYR A 83 -13.79 8.41 14.43
N GLU A 84 -12.64 8.14 13.84
CA GLU A 84 -12.14 8.80 12.63
C GLU A 84 -12.70 8.07 11.40
N LEU A 85 -13.74 8.64 10.81
CA LEU A 85 -14.51 7.99 9.73
C LEU A 85 -13.86 8.14 8.36
N ASN A 86 -12.82 8.98 8.20
CA ASN A 86 -12.13 9.18 6.92
C ASN A 86 -13.09 9.45 5.75
N GLY A 87 -14.10 10.30 6.00
CA GLY A 87 -15.14 10.69 5.05
C GLY A 87 -16.36 9.76 4.96
N GLY A 88 -16.45 8.74 5.81
CA GLY A 88 -17.66 7.91 5.96
C GLY A 88 -18.69 8.48 6.95
N ILE A 89 -19.77 7.72 7.15
CA ILE A 89 -20.86 7.96 8.09
C ILE A 89 -20.91 6.79 9.07
N ASN A 90 -20.90 7.08 10.37
CA ASN A 90 -20.90 6.04 11.39
C ASN A 90 -22.23 5.29 11.46
N ASN A 91 -22.20 4.08 12.04
CA ASN A 91 -23.40 3.37 12.43
C ASN A 91 -23.96 3.93 13.74
N ASP A 92 -25.26 4.21 13.81
CA ASP A 92 -25.92 4.76 15.02
C ASP A 92 -25.86 3.80 16.23
N LEU A 93 -25.60 2.51 16.01
CA LEU A 93 -25.43 1.53 17.08
C LEU A 93 -24.04 1.57 17.73
N ASN A 94 -23.05 2.22 17.10
CA ASN A 94 -21.72 2.37 17.68
C ASN A 94 -21.77 3.34 18.86
N LYS A 95 -21.39 2.86 20.05
CA LYS A 95 -21.37 3.66 21.27
C LYS A 95 -20.22 4.67 21.24
N THR A 96 -20.44 5.84 21.83
CA THR A 96 -19.42 6.88 22.01
C THR A 96 -18.75 6.85 23.38
N SER A 97 -19.23 6.00 24.28
CA SER A 97 -18.65 5.79 25.61
C SER A 97 -19.20 4.53 26.27
N PHE A 98 -18.47 4.01 27.25
CA PHE A 98 -18.93 2.96 28.17
C PHE A 98 -18.36 3.21 29.57
N ILE A 99 -18.88 2.47 30.56
CA ILE A 99 -18.36 2.44 31.92
C ILE A 99 -17.45 1.23 32.04
N SER A 100 -16.25 1.40 32.61
CA SER A 100 -15.28 0.31 32.74
C SER A 100 -15.90 -0.88 33.49
N SER A 101 -15.83 -2.06 32.88
CA SER A 101 -16.47 -3.31 33.33
C SER A 101 -15.90 -4.52 32.57
N ASP A 102 -16.26 -5.75 32.96
CA ASP A 102 -15.81 -6.99 32.30
C ASP A 102 -16.61 -7.32 31.01
N GLU A 103 -17.32 -6.35 30.44
CA GLU A 103 -18.14 -6.54 29.23
C GLU A 103 -17.32 -6.39 27.93
N ILE A 104 -17.90 -6.86 26.82
CA ILE A 104 -17.34 -6.69 25.47
C ILE A 104 -18.33 -5.90 24.63
N LEU A 105 -17.85 -4.83 23.99
CA LEU A 105 -18.62 -4.01 23.07
C LEU A 105 -18.26 -4.33 21.62
N TYR A 106 -19.20 -4.85 20.84
CA TYR A 106 -19.00 -5.11 19.40
C TYR A 106 -19.18 -3.85 18.55
N LEU A 107 -18.35 -3.73 17.51
CA LEU A 107 -18.36 -2.60 16.59
C LEU A 107 -19.17 -2.93 15.33
N PHE A 108 -20.00 -1.98 14.92
CA PHE A 108 -20.78 -2.05 13.69
C PHE A 108 -20.08 -1.33 12.54
N GLU A 109 -20.34 -1.80 11.33
CA GLU A 109 -19.74 -1.24 10.11
C GLU A 109 -20.34 0.14 9.80
N PRO A 110 -19.50 1.16 9.55
CA PRO A 110 -19.92 2.44 8.99
C PRO A 110 -20.20 2.32 7.48
N THR A 111 -20.69 3.39 6.86
CA THR A 111 -20.91 3.44 5.40
C THR A 111 -20.13 4.59 4.74
N LYS A 112 -19.68 4.40 3.49
CA LYS A 112 -19.08 5.46 2.66
C LYS A 112 -19.45 5.22 1.21
N GLN A 113 -20.00 6.24 0.56
CA GLN A 113 -20.44 6.14 -0.83
C GLN A 113 -19.29 5.65 -1.75
N GLU A 114 -19.55 4.61 -2.54
CA GLU A 114 -18.62 3.96 -3.49
C GLU A 114 -17.41 3.24 -2.88
N TYR A 115 -17.29 3.18 -1.56
CA TYR A 115 -16.23 2.43 -0.90
C TYR A 115 -16.83 1.30 -0.07
N VAL A 116 -16.04 0.25 0.13
CA VAL A 116 -16.35 -0.84 1.04
C VAL A 116 -15.59 -0.62 2.35
N PHE A 117 -16.27 -0.82 3.46
CA PHE A 117 -15.66 -0.77 4.78
C PHE A 117 -14.74 -1.98 4.94
N TYR A 118 -13.45 -1.74 5.17
CA TYR A 118 -12.48 -2.80 5.31
C TYR A 118 -12.29 -3.24 6.77
N GLY A 119 -12.37 -2.31 7.72
CA GLY A 119 -12.22 -2.60 9.14
C GLY A 119 -11.90 -1.37 9.98
N TRP A 120 -12.03 -1.53 11.31
CA TRP A 120 -11.58 -0.54 12.29
C TRP A 120 -10.15 -0.84 12.70
N TYR A 121 -9.38 0.22 12.94
CA TYR A 121 -7.98 0.15 13.40
C TYR A 121 -7.75 1.17 14.52
N ASP A 122 -6.77 0.94 15.39
CA ASP A 122 -6.40 1.87 16.46
C ASP A 122 -5.42 2.97 16.01
N ASN A 123 -5.00 2.94 14.74
CA ASN A 123 -4.01 3.85 14.19
C ASN A 123 -4.37 4.31 12.76
N ALA A 124 -3.88 5.49 12.39
CA ALA A 124 -4.17 6.11 11.10
C ALA A 124 -3.46 5.45 9.90
N ASN A 125 -2.44 4.63 10.15
CA ASN A 125 -1.74 3.87 9.11
C ASN A 125 -2.44 2.55 8.78
N PHE A 126 -3.43 2.16 9.59
CA PHE A 126 -4.14 0.89 9.51
C PHE A 126 -3.23 -0.34 9.63
N ASP A 127 -2.19 -0.22 10.45
CA ASP A 127 -1.30 -1.32 10.79
C ASP A 127 -1.98 -2.27 11.80
N GLY A 128 -1.62 -3.55 11.78
CA GLY A 128 -2.13 -4.55 12.72
C GLY A 128 -3.45 -5.24 12.32
N GLU A 129 -4.10 -5.86 13.30
CA GLU A 129 -5.34 -6.60 13.10
C GLU A 129 -6.58 -5.71 13.14
N LYS A 130 -7.62 -6.12 12.43
CA LYS A 130 -8.91 -5.42 12.44
C LYS A 130 -9.54 -5.52 13.83
N ILE A 131 -10.03 -4.39 14.33
CA ILE A 131 -10.75 -4.32 15.59
C ILE A 131 -12.24 -4.57 15.33
N VAL A 132 -12.76 -5.67 15.87
CA VAL A 132 -14.18 -6.03 15.75
C VAL A 132 -14.97 -5.78 17.04
N SER A 133 -14.25 -5.62 18.16
CA SER A 133 -14.81 -5.38 19.48
C SER A 133 -13.84 -4.66 20.39
N ILE A 134 -14.36 -4.02 21.43
CA ILE A 134 -13.64 -3.36 22.51
C ILE A 134 -13.83 -4.16 23.79
N ASP A 135 -12.73 -4.46 24.48
CA ASP A 135 -12.74 -4.93 25.87
C ASP A 135 -13.02 -3.73 26.79
N CYS A 136 -14.14 -3.79 27.53
CA CYS A 136 -14.56 -2.70 28.39
C CYS A 136 -13.81 -2.62 29.72
N SER A 137 -12.83 -3.49 29.98
CA SER A 137 -11.98 -3.40 31.18
C SER A 137 -10.96 -2.26 31.10
N SER A 138 -10.73 -1.69 29.90
CA SER A 138 -9.89 -0.51 29.73
C SER A 138 -10.42 0.69 30.52
N GLU A 139 -9.51 1.52 31.05
CA GLU A 139 -9.81 2.82 31.63
C GLU A 139 -9.35 4.01 30.76
N SER A 140 -8.72 3.71 29.62
CA SER A 140 -8.20 4.71 28.67
C SER A 140 -9.18 4.96 27.53
N ASP A 141 -9.33 6.23 27.15
CA ASP A 141 -10.10 6.63 25.97
C ASP A 141 -9.58 5.93 24.70
N ILE A 142 -10.51 5.56 23.82
CA ILE A 142 -10.25 4.76 22.62
C ILE A 142 -10.48 5.62 21.39
N LYS A 143 -9.58 5.50 20.42
CA LYS A 143 -9.73 6.09 19.09
C LYS A 143 -9.63 5.02 18.02
N LEU A 144 -10.64 4.96 17.15
CA LEU A 144 -10.73 4.02 16.05
C LEU A 144 -10.75 4.76 14.71
N TYR A 145 -10.12 4.17 13.71
CA TYR A 145 -9.99 4.69 12.35
C TYR A 145 -10.66 3.73 11.37
N ALA A 146 -11.60 4.24 10.58
CA ALA A 146 -12.28 3.46 9.55
C ALA A 146 -11.40 3.35 8.30
N LYS A 147 -11.02 2.13 7.91
CA LYS A 147 -10.34 1.86 6.65
C LYS A 147 -11.36 1.60 5.54
N TRP A 148 -11.12 2.21 4.38
CA TRP A 148 -11.99 2.13 3.20
C TRP A 148 -11.20 1.66 1.99
N VAL A 149 -11.80 0.76 1.21
CA VAL A 149 -11.23 0.27 -0.05
C VAL A 149 -12.20 0.48 -1.20
N PHE A 150 -11.68 0.76 -2.40
CA PHE A 150 -12.46 0.80 -3.62
C PHE A 150 -12.35 -0.56 -4.32
N GLN A 151 -13.47 -1.21 -4.58
CA GLN A 151 -13.50 -2.52 -5.25
C GLN A 151 -13.87 -2.36 -6.72
N ILE A 152 -13.15 -3.05 -7.58
CA ILE A 152 -13.40 -3.14 -9.01
C ILE A 152 -14.03 -4.50 -9.30
N ASN A 153 -15.33 -4.49 -9.60
CA ASN A 153 -16.08 -5.71 -9.92
C ASN A 153 -16.27 -5.88 -11.43
N ASP A 154 -16.21 -4.78 -12.18
CA ASP A 154 -16.41 -4.74 -13.61
C ASP A 154 -15.62 -3.60 -14.28
N VAL A 155 -15.76 -3.49 -15.59
CA VAL A 155 -15.15 -2.44 -16.41
C VAL A 155 -15.62 -1.05 -15.97
N ALA A 156 -16.87 -0.88 -15.59
CA ALA A 156 -17.41 0.42 -15.22
C ALA A 156 -16.76 0.95 -13.94
N ASP A 157 -16.50 0.09 -12.96
CA ASP A 157 -15.75 0.45 -11.75
C ASP A 157 -14.32 0.89 -12.08
N LEU A 158 -13.62 0.14 -12.94
CA LEU A 158 -12.26 0.51 -13.36
C LEU A 158 -12.24 1.88 -14.07
N LEU A 159 -13.23 2.14 -14.93
CA LEU A 159 -13.34 3.42 -15.63
C LEU A 159 -13.68 4.61 -14.71
N LYS A 160 -14.24 4.39 -13.51
CA LYS A 160 -14.40 5.47 -12.51
C LYS A 160 -13.04 6.01 -12.06
N ILE A 161 -12.05 5.14 -11.91
CA ILE A 161 -10.69 5.52 -11.49
C ILE A 161 -10.01 6.33 -12.60
N VAL A 162 -10.16 5.89 -13.85
CA VAL A 162 -9.62 6.59 -15.02
C VAL A 162 -10.18 8.01 -15.12
N ASN A 163 -11.49 8.17 -14.93
CA ASN A 163 -12.19 9.43 -15.17
C ASN A 163 -12.25 10.36 -13.96
N ASN A 164 -11.78 9.93 -12.78
CA ASN A 164 -11.87 10.74 -11.57
C ASN A 164 -10.63 10.60 -10.66
N GLN A 165 -9.86 11.68 -10.60
CA GLN A 165 -8.60 11.77 -9.90
C GLN A 165 -8.71 11.54 -8.38
N ARG A 166 -9.91 11.68 -7.78
CA ARG A 166 -10.10 11.42 -6.34
C ARG A 166 -9.75 9.98 -5.94
N PHE A 167 -9.80 9.05 -6.90
CA PHE A 167 -9.45 7.65 -6.66
C PHE A 167 -7.94 7.39 -6.72
N TRP A 168 -7.14 8.33 -7.24
CA TRP A 168 -5.71 8.11 -7.48
C TRP A 168 -4.85 8.06 -6.23
N SER A 169 -5.43 8.34 -5.06
CA SER A 169 -4.83 8.14 -3.73
C SER A 169 -5.52 7.04 -2.91
N SER A 170 -6.49 6.32 -3.50
CA SER A 170 -7.25 5.28 -2.81
C SER A 170 -6.50 3.94 -2.76
N GLU A 171 -6.89 3.10 -1.80
CA GLU A 171 -6.60 1.68 -1.82
C GLU A 171 -7.66 0.97 -2.69
N ILE A 172 -7.20 0.28 -3.73
CA ILE A 172 -8.02 -0.27 -4.82
C ILE A 172 -7.78 -1.77 -4.91
N HIS A 173 -8.85 -2.55 -5.02
CA HIS A 173 -8.81 -4.00 -5.13
C HIS A 173 -9.58 -4.48 -6.35
N LEU A 174 -8.97 -5.36 -7.16
CA LEU A 174 -9.72 -6.17 -8.12
C LEU A 174 -10.48 -7.25 -7.35
N GLU A 175 -11.76 -7.39 -7.65
CA GLU A 175 -12.61 -8.49 -7.16
C GLU A 175 -12.95 -9.48 -8.28
N LYS A 176 -12.59 -9.12 -9.51
CA LYS A 176 -12.80 -9.93 -10.71
C LYS A 176 -11.78 -9.56 -11.79
N SER A 177 -11.50 -10.50 -12.69
CA SER A 177 -10.74 -10.18 -13.90
C SER A 177 -11.55 -9.30 -14.84
N ILE A 178 -10.90 -8.29 -15.40
CA ILE A 178 -11.50 -7.25 -16.25
C ILE A 178 -10.97 -7.42 -17.68
N ASP A 179 -11.86 -7.35 -18.67
CA ASP A 179 -11.51 -7.37 -20.09
C ASP A 179 -11.77 -5.98 -20.69
N LEU A 180 -10.72 -5.38 -21.25
CA LEU A 180 -10.72 -4.06 -21.85
C LEU A 180 -10.80 -4.10 -23.39
N SER A 181 -11.11 -5.24 -23.99
CA SER A 181 -11.26 -5.37 -25.44
C SER A 181 -12.15 -4.27 -26.03
N GLY A 182 -11.61 -3.50 -26.98
CA GLY A 182 -12.33 -2.41 -27.64
C GLY A 182 -12.42 -1.11 -26.84
N ILE A 183 -11.76 -1.02 -25.68
CA ILE A 183 -11.71 0.17 -24.82
C ILE A 183 -10.32 0.81 -24.94
N GLU A 184 -10.30 2.07 -25.37
CA GLU A 184 -9.08 2.89 -25.34
C GLU A 184 -8.73 3.24 -23.89
N TRP A 185 -7.55 2.83 -23.44
CA TRP A 185 -7.08 3.09 -22.10
C TRP A 185 -6.48 4.49 -21.97
N ASN A 186 -6.99 5.26 -21.00
CA ASN A 186 -6.35 6.49 -20.55
C ASN A 186 -5.60 6.22 -19.25
N THR A 187 -4.36 6.67 -19.18
CA THR A 187 -3.46 6.38 -18.05
C THR A 187 -3.98 6.96 -16.73
N ILE A 188 -3.86 6.21 -15.63
CA ILE A 188 -4.10 6.76 -14.29
C ILE A 188 -2.83 7.44 -13.77
N GLY A 189 -2.98 8.61 -13.14
CA GLY A 189 -1.85 9.41 -12.67
C GLY A 189 -1.11 10.14 -13.79
N ASN A 190 -0.85 11.43 -13.59
CA ASN A 190 -0.11 12.27 -14.52
C ASN A 190 0.90 13.17 -13.77
N THR A 191 1.64 14.02 -14.48
CA THR A 191 2.67 14.86 -13.86
C THR A 191 2.14 15.89 -12.87
N SER A 192 0.87 16.30 -13.00
CA SER A 192 0.23 17.28 -12.10
C SER A 192 -0.39 16.59 -10.89
N VAL A 193 -0.99 15.42 -11.10
CA VAL A 193 -1.60 14.60 -10.05
C VAL A 193 -1.12 13.15 -10.25
N PRO A 194 0.02 12.77 -9.67
CA PRO A 194 0.52 11.41 -9.74
C PRO A 194 -0.40 10.43 -9.00
N PHE A 195 -0.42 9.17 -9.42
CA PHE A 195 -1.09 8.11 -8.67
C PHE A 195 -0.27 7.75 -7.41
N THR A 196 -0.82 8.00 -6.23
CA THR A 196 -0.21 7.74 -4.91
C THR A 196 -0.93 6.63 -4.14
N GLY A 197 -1.98 6.06 -4.72
CA GLY A 197 -2.78 5.01 -4.13
C GLY A 197 -2.09 3.65 -4.10
N GLN A 198 -2.85 2.65 -3.67
CA GLN A 198 -2.42 1.26 -3.65
C GLN A 198 -3.33 0.46 -4.58
N PHE A 199 -2.77 -0.37 -5.45
CA PHE A 199 -3.52 -1.18 -6.40
C PHE A 199 -3.21 -2.66 -6.19
N PHE A 200 -4.20 -3.38 -5.69
CA PHE A 200 -4.13 -4.81 -5.40
C PHE A 200 -4.90 -5.59 -6.47
N GLY A 201 -4.19 -6.35 -7.30
CA GLY A 201 -4.86 -7.17 -8.31
C GLY A 201 -5.47 -8.45 -7.77
N ASN A 202 -5.15 -8.86 -6.53
CA ASN A 202 -5.71 -10.03 -5.84
C ASN A 202 -5.67 -11.34 -6.66
N GLY A 203 -4.73 -11.46 -7.60
CA GLY A 203 -4.58 -12.63 -8.49
C GLY A 203 -5.47 -12.59 -9.73
N TYR A 204 -6.33 -11.57 -9.87
CA TYR A 204 -7.13 -11.34 -11.06
C TYR A 204 -6.34 -10.59 -12.15
N GLU A 205 -6.84 -10.71 -13.38
CA GLU A 205 -6.22 -10.11 -14.57
C GLU A 205 -6.96 -8.87 -15.06
N ILE A 206 -6.21 -7.91 -15.60
CA ILE A 206 -6.71 -6.92 -16.54
C ILE A 206 -6.24 -7.34 -17.93
N ARG A 207 -7.17 -7.65 -18.83
CA ARG A 207 -6.88 -8.18 -20.17
C ARG A 207 -7.11 -7.15 -21.26
N ASN A 208 -6.36 -7.26 -22.35
CA ASN A 208 -6.64 -6.58 -23.62
C ASN A 208 -6.64 -5.04 -23.50
N MET A 209 -5.79 -4.49 -22.63
CA MET A 209 -5.61 -3.04 -22.49
C MET A 209 -4.94 -2.46 -23.74
N GLU A 210 -5.54 -1.46 -24.38
CA GLU A 210 -4.98 -0.81 -25.57
C GLU A 210 -4.72 0.69 -25.34
N ILE A 211 -3.52 1.16 -25.73
CA ILE A 211 -3.18 2.58 -25.82
C ILE A 211 -2.71 2.85 -27.25
N THR A 212 -3.56 3.50 -28.06
CA THR A 212 -3.35 3.69 -29.51
C THR A 212 -3.58 5.11 -30.01
N LYS A 213 -4.19 6.00 -29.22
CA LYS A 213 -4.64 7.32 -29.69
C LYS A 213 -3.92 8.49 -29.07
N SER A 214 -3.55 9.45 -29.93
CA SER A 214 -2.80 10.64 -29.58
C SER A 214 -3.51 11.56 -28.59
N SER A 215 -2.88 11.82 -27.43
CA SER A 215 -3.02 13.09 -26.74
C SER A 215 -1.70 13.86 -26.91
N THR A 216 -1.78 15.10 -27.37
CA THR A 216 -0.60 15.86 -27.80
C THR A 216 0.31 16.34 -26.66
N LEU A 217 -0.01 16.01 -25.41
CA LEU A 217 0.67 16.50 -24.21
C LEU A 217 1.12 15.40 -23.23
N GLU A 218 0.60 14.18 -23.32
CA GLU A 218 1.03 13.08 -22.45
C GLU A 218 2.31 12.45 -23.01
N ARG A 219 3.30 12.19 -22.17
CA ARG A 219 4.54 11.49 -22.52
C ARG A 219 4.74 10.18 -21.80
N ASN A 220 3.76 9.78 -20.98
CA ASN A 220 3.86 8.62 -20.11
C ASN A 220 2.73 7.66 -20.49
N TYR A 221 3.07 6.54 -21.11
CA TYR A 221 2.09 5.58 -21.64
C TYR A 221 2.20 4.23 -20.90
N GLY A 222 1.13 3.89 -20.19
CA GLY A 222 1.04 2.69 -19.35
C GLY A 222 -0.29 2.62 -18.63
N PHE A 223 -0.53 1.55 -17.87
CA PHE A 223 -1.68 1.47 -16.97
C PHE A 223 -1.68 2.67 -16.03
N ILE A 224 -0.54 2.88 -15.35
CA ILE A 224 -0.20 4.10 -14.62
C ILE A 224 0.74 4.96 -15.47
N GLY A 225 0.34 6.19 -15.75
CA GLY A 225 1.17 7.16 -16.46
C GLY A 225 2.30 7.65 -15.56
N VAL A 226 1.94 8.27 -14.44
CA VAL A 226 2.91 8.76 -13.45
C VAL A 226 2.52 8.29 -12.05
N SER A 227 3.43 7.58 -11.39
CA SER A 227 3.28 7.25 -9.97
C SER A 227 3.86 8.35 -9.09
N GLY A 228 3.32 8.48 -7.88
CA GLY A 228 3.81 9.37 -6.83
C GLY A 228 4.27 8.61 -5.59
N GLN A 229 4.53 9.37 -4.52
CA GLN A 229 5.03 8.83 -3.26
C GLN A 229 4.07 7.79 -2.68
N ASN A 230 4.63 6.71 -2.15
CA ASN A 230 3.91 5.58 -1.53
C ASN A 230 2.99 4.80 -2.48
N CYS A 231 3.10 5.01 -3.80
CA CYS A 231 2.41 4.16 -4.75
C CYS A 231 2.86 2.71 -4.56
N LYS A 232 1.87 1.84 -4.34
CA LYS A 232 2.07 0.40 -4.18
C LYS A 232 1.23 -0.35 -5.21
N ILE A 233 1.84 -1.27 -5.92
CA ILE A 233 1.16 -2.17 -6.84
C ILE A 233 1.52 -3.58 -6.42
N GLU A 234 0.50 -4.40 -6.15
CA GLU A 234 0.71 -5.75 -5.65
C GLU A 234 -0.23 -6.74 -6.32
N ASN A 235 0.32 -7.88 -6.74
CA ASN A 235 -0.43 -9.00 -7.30
C ASN A 235 -1.31 -8.61 -8.51
N LEU A 236 -0.78 -7.75 -9.39
CA LEU A 236 -1.49 -7.26 -10.57
C LEU A 236 -0.95 -7.90 -11.85
N LYS A 237 -1.87 -8.48 -12.62
CA LYS A 237 -1.59 -9.11 -13.92
C LYS A 237 -2.22 -8.28 -15.03
N ILE A 238 -1.43 -7.70 -15.92
CA ILE A 238 -1.94 -7.05 -17.15
C ILE A 238 -1.57 -7.94 -18.34
N VAL A 239 -2.57 -8.56 -18.95
CA VAL A 239 -2.39 -9.62 -19.93
C VAL A 239 -2.84 -9.15 -21.31
N ASN A 240 -2.05 -9.46 -22.33
CA ASN A 240 -2.32 -9.08 -23.72
C ASN A 240 -2.53 -7.57 -23.90
N ALA A 241 -1.70 -6.75 -23.26
CA ALA A 241 -1.71 -5.31 -23.43
C ALA A 241 -1.06 -4.91 -24.76
N LYS A 242 -1.59 -3.88 -25.41
CA LYS A 242 -1.04 -3.30 -26.62
C LYS A 242 -0.83 -1.80 -26.42
N ILE A 243 0.42 -1.36 -26.51
CA ILE A 243 0.76 0.06 -26.66
C ILE A 243 1.28 0.23 -28.08
N ASP A 244 0.63 1.05 -28.90
CA ASP A 244 0.98 1.27 -30.30
C ASP A 244 0.80 2.75 -30.64
N TYR A 245 1.89 3.51 -30.56
CA TYR A 245 1.80 4.97 -30.46
C TYR A 245 2.96 5.69 -31.17
N GLU A 246 2.64 6.79 -31.86
CA GLU A 246 3.63 7.72 -32.42
C GLU A 246 3.58 9.08 -31.72
N THR A 247 4.75 9.60 -31.35
CA THR A 247 4.89 10.88 -30.65
C THR A 247 5.95 11.79 -31.28
N SER A 248 5.86 13.09 -31.03
CA SER A 248 6.90 14.06 -31.35
C SER A 248 7.59 14.63 -30.11
N SER A 249 7.48 13.94 -28.98
CA SER A 249 8.07 14.32 -27.69
C SER A 249 8.89 13.20 -27.08
N THR A 250 9.58 13.49 -25.97
CA THR A 250 10.17 12.43 -25.13
C THR A 250 9.06 11.48 -24.69
N PHE A 251 9.33 10.18 -24.60
CA PHE A 251 8.38 9.23 -24.02
C PHE A 251 8.99 8.45 -22.84
N ASN A 252 8.10 8.05 -21.94
CA ASN A 252 8.29 6.95 -21.00
C ASN A 252 7.18 5.92 -21.27
N VAL A 253 7.53 4.67 -21.48
CA VAL A 253 6.56 3.59 -21.74
C VAL A 253 6.86 2.39 -20.87
N GLY A 254 5.86 1.95 -20.14
CA GLY A 254 5.81 0.63 -19.52
C GLY A 254 4.37 0.22 -19.33
N ILE A 255 4.03 -1.04 -19.64
CA ILE A 255 2.63 -1.49 -19.61
C ILE A 255 2.03 -1.26 -18.23
N LEU A 256 2.80 -1.47 -17.15
CA LEU A 256 2.31 -1.24 -15.80
C LEU A 256 2.52 0.22 -15.35
N VAL A 257 3.75 0.72 -15.40
CA VAL A 257 4.07 2.10 -15.00
C VAL A 257 4.96 2.76 -16.04
N ALA A 258 4.52 3.87 -16.63
CA ALA A 258 5.38 4.60 -17.55
C ALA A 258 6.49 5.37 -16.82
N ASN A 259 6.14 6.17 -15.81
CA ASN A 259 7.09 6.98 -15.05
C ASN A 259 6.94 6.76 -13.55
N ALA A 260 7.84 5.95 -13.00
CA ALA A 260 7.94 5.66 -11.59
C ALA A 260 8.70 6.78 -10.85
N ASN A 261 7.99 7.55 -10.03
CA ASN A 261 8.57 8.54 -9.12
C ASN A 261 8.31 8.18 -7.65
N ASN A 262 9.22 8.59 -6.78
CA ASN A 262 9.11 8.62 -5.33
C ASN A 262 8.91 7.25 -4.64
N LYS A 263 9.92 6.36 -4.74
CA LYS A 263 10.00 5.13 -3.92
C LYS A 263 8.78 4.24 -4.05
N ILE A 264 8.40 3.90 -5.27
CA ILE A 264 7.26 3.00 -5.48
C ILE A 264 7.61 1.57 -5.10
N ILE A 265 6.58 0.79 -4.80
CA ILE A 265 6.68 -0.65 -4.58
C ILE A 265 5.84 -1.35 -5.65
N ILE A 266 6.48 -2.20 -6.46
CA ILE A 266 5.81 -3.13 -7.36
C ILE A 266 6.21 -4.54 -6.92
N ASN A 267 5.23 -5.34 -6.52
CA ASN A 267 5.46 -6.70 -6.03
C ASN A 267 4.50 -7.68 -6.71
N LYS A 268 4.96 -8.89 -7.04
CA LYS A 268 4.12 -9.97 -7.59
C LYS A 268 3.31 -9.54 -8.82
N SER A 269 3.90 -8.74 -9.71
CA SER A 269 3.18 -8.17 -10.85
C SER A 269 3.74 -8.66 -12.16
N LEU A 270 2.87 -8.92 -13.14
CA LEU A 270 3.28 -9.36 -14.47
C LEU A 270 2.58 -8.59 -15.56
N VAL A 271 3.28 -8.45 -16.68
CA VAL A 271 2.74 -7.85 -17.90
C VAL A 271 3.03 -8.74 -19.10
N THR A 272 2.05 -8.88 -20.00
CA THR A 272 2.24 -9.53 -21.30
C THR A 272 1.66 -8.70 -22.43
N GLY A 273 2.24 -8.83 -23.62
CA GLY A 273 1.70 -8.23 -24.85
C GLY A 273 2.76 -7.54 -25.70
N THR A 274 2.44 -6.36 -26.25
CA THR A 274 3.28 -5.67 -27.21
C THR A 274 3.40 -4.18 -26.93
N ILE A 275 4.60 -3.63 -27.08
CA ILE A 275 4.86 -2.20 -27.16
C ILE A 275 5.43 -1.89 -28.54
N SER A 276 4.81 -0.95 -29.25
CA SER A 276 5.27 -0.33 -30.49
C SER A 276 5.23 1.17 -30.27
N ILE A 277 6.38 1.81 -30.09
CA ILE A 277 6.45 3.26 -29.91
C ILE A 277 7.48 3.88 -30.83
N LYS A 278 7.09 4.96 -31.50
CA LYS A 278 7.96 5.75 -32.35
C LYS A 278 7.95 7.21 -31.92
N SER A 279 9.13 7.80 -31.80
CA SER A 279 9.29 9.22 -31.50
C SER A 279 10.21 9.92 -32.49
N SER A 280 9.74 11.04 -33.03
CA SER A 280 10.60 11.98 -33.77
C SER A 280 11.45 12.88 -32.85
N PHE A 281 11.47 12.63 -31.54
CA PHE A 281 12.19 13.42 -30.54
C PHE A 281 13.44 12.72 -29.98
N ARG A 282 14.20 13.44 -29.15
CA ARG A 282 15.57 13.09 -28.75
C ARG A 282 15.71 12.03 -27.67
N TYR A 283 14.67 11.67 -26.92
CA TYR A 283 14.80 10.76 -25.77
C TYR A 283 13.61 9.83 -25.67
N GLY A 284 13.86 8.52 -25.52
CA GLY A 284 12.85 7.52 -25.23
C GLY A 284 13.30 6.57 -24.13
N TYR A 285 12.39 6.25 -23.23
CA TYR A 285 12.57 5.27 -22.16
C TYR A 285 11.48 4.21 -22.26
N CYS A 286 11.83 2.98 -22.59
CA CYS A 286 10.89 1.89 -22.79
C CYS A 286 11.25 0.69 -21.91
N GLY A 287 10.32 0.26 -21.07
CA GLY A 287 10.40 -1.02 -20.36
C GLY A 287 9.14 -1.81 -20.60
N GLY A 288 9.18 -3.14 -20.57
CA GLY A 288 7.94 -3.91 -20.64
C GLY A 288 7.04 -3.63 -19.44
N LEU A 289 7.60 -3.68 -18.22
CA LEU A 289 6.89 -3.41 -16.96
C LEU A 289 6.91 -1.91 -16.61
N VAL A 290 8.12 -1.32 -16.54
CA VAL A 290 8.31 0.07 -16.11
C VAL A 290 9.14 0.85 -17.12
N GLY A 291 8.65 1.98 -17.61
CA GLY A 291 9.41 2.81 -18.55
C GLY A 291 10.64 3.46 -17.93
N ARG A 292 10.41 4.29 -16.90
CA ARG A 292 11.48 5.00 -16.22
C ARG A 292 11.24 5.06 -14.72
N CYS A 293 12.20 4.55 -13.95
CA CYS A 293 12.36 4.82 -12.53
C CYS A 293 13.22 6.07 -12.38
N ASN A 294 12.57 7.21 -12.14
CA ASN A 294 13.22 8.52 -12.25
C ASN A 294 13.91 8.98 -10.96
N GLN A 295 13.61 8.38 -9.82
CA GLN A 295 14.17 8.70 -8.50
C GLN A 295 14.61 7.44 -7.77
N GLN A 296 15.41 7.59 -6.71
CA GLN A 296 15.96 6.48 -5.94
C GLN A 296 14.95 5.81 -5.02
N GLY A 297 15.21 4.54 -4.70
CA GLY A 297 14.48 3.78 -3.68
C GLY A 297 13.19 3.13 -4.18
N ASN A 298 13.01 2.96 -5.49
CA ASN A 298 11.94 2.10 -6.00
C ASN A 298 12.27 0.64 -5.71
N ILE A 299 11.27 -0.16 -5.41
CA ILE A 299 11.37 -1.57 -5.10
C ILE A 299 10.50 -2.31 -6.10
N ILE A 300 11.12 -3.14 -6.94
CA ILE A 300 10.44 -3.96 -7.94
C ILE A 300 10.84 -5.41 -7.67
N THR A 301 9.91 -6.20 -7.17
CA THR A 301 10.20 -7.56 -6.73
C THR A 301 9.18 -8.57 -7.24
N ASN A 302 9.60 -9.82 -7.38
CA ASN A 302 8.74 -10.93 -7.77
C ASN A 302 7.90 -10.62 -9.03
N SER A 303 8.49 -9.97 -10.03
CA SER A 303 7.73 -9.39 -11.13
C SER A 303 8.38 -9.69 -12.48
N TYR A 304 7.58 -9.84 -13.53
CA TYR A 304 8.13 -10.17 -14.84
C TYR A 304 7.40 -9.53 -16.01
N SER A 305 8.09 -9.53 -17.16
CA SER A 305 7.61 -8.99 -18.42
C SER A 305 7.77 -10.01 -19.56
N ASP A 306 6.65 -10.37 -20.18
CA ASP A 306 6.58 -11.10 -21.46
C ASP A 306 6.02 -10.19 -22.54
N VAL A 307 6.82 -9.18 -22.90
CA VAL A 307 6.40 -8.08 -23.76
C VAL A 307 7.36 -7.97 -24.94
N SER A 308 6.82 -8.09 -26.16
CA SER A 308 7.57 -7.77 -27.37
C SER A 308 7.63 -6.25 -27.54
N ILE A 309 8.84 -5.69 -27.57
CA ILE A 309 9.09 -4.25 -27.61
C ILE A 309 9.64 -3.86 -28.98
N MET A 310 9.05 -2.85 -29.61
CA MET A 310 9.57 -2.08 -30.73
C MET A 310 9.60 -0.62 -30.30
N SER A 311 10.80 -0.07 -30.11
CA SER A 311 11.03 1.29 -29.63
C SER A 311 11.91 2.02 -30.63
N GLU A 312 11.40 3.09 -31.24
CA GLU A 312 12.11 3.93 -32.21
C GLU A 312 12.18 5.37 -31.71
N THR A 313 13.37 5.98 -31.74
CA THR A 313 13.56 7.40 -31.42
C THR A 313 14.45 8.09 -32.43
N TYR A 314 14.22 9.38 -32.68
CA TYR A 314 15.16 10.20 -33.44
C TYR A 314 16.52 10.28 -32.73
N GLY A 315 16.51 10.54 -31.42
CA GLY A 315 17.72 10.62 -30.59
C GLY A 315 17.97 9.36 -29.75
N ASN A 316 18.32 9.56 -28.48
CA ASN A 316 18.67 8.49 -27.55
C ASN A 316 17.50 7.57 -27.26
N ASN A 317 17.75 6.28 -27.44
CA ASN A 317 16.80 5.22 -27.10
C ASN A 317 17.33 4.43 -25.90
N THR A 318 16.57 4.35 -24.82
CA THR A 318 16.88 3.48 -23.68
C THR A 318 15.76 2.47 -23.52
N THR A 319 16.07 1.19 -23.72
CA THR A 319 15.07 0.12 -23.71
C THR A 319 15.52 -1.07 -22.88
N GLY A 320 14.64 -1.59 -22.02
CA GLY A 320 14.86 -2.86 -21.33
C GLY A 320 13.63 -3.75 -21.33
N GLY A 321 13.79 -5.06 -21.21
CA GLY A 321 12.67 -5.98 -21.25
C GLY A 321 11.74 -5.83 -20.05
N LEU A 322 12.28 -5.49 -18.88
CA LEU A 322 11.51 -5.18 -17.67
C LEU A 322 11.45 -3.68 -17.40
N ILE A 323 12.61 -3.03 -17.30
CA ILE A 323 12.74 -1.62 -16.93
C ILE A 323 13.54 -0.88 -18.01
N GLY A 324 13.00 0.22 -18.54
CA GLY A 324 13.76 1.05 -19.48
C GLY A 324 14.96 1.70 -18.80
N SER A 325 14.72 2.59 -17.84
CA SER A 325 15.78 3.26 -17.08
C SER A 325 15.57 3.13 -15.58
N LEU A 326 16.62 2.72 -14.87
CA LEU A 326 16.67 2.65 -13.41
C LEU A 326 17.54 3.78 -12.82
N ASN A 327 17.06 4.44 -11.77
CA ASN A 327 17.81 5.43 -11.00
C ASN A 327 17.88 4.99 -9.53
N GLY A 328 18.60 3.91 -9.24
CA GLY A 328 18.69 3.34 -7.89
C GLY A 328 17.44 2.60 -7.42
N GLY A 329 17.60 1.79 -6.36
CA GLY A 329 16.53 0.95 -5.81
C GLY A 329 16.85 -0.54 -5.82
N GLN A 330 15.82 -1.35 -5.59
CA GLN A 330 15.90 -2.81 -5.51
C GLN A 330 15.14 -3.43 -6.68
N VAL A 331 15.78 -4.36 -7.38
CA VAL A 331 15.17 -5.22 -8.39
C VAL A 331 15.53 -6.66 -8.04
N SER A 332 14.57 -7.42 -7.52
CA SER A 332 14.84 -8.76 -6.98
C SER A 332 13.82 -9.79 -7.44
N TYR A 333 14.26 -10.99 -7.81
CA TYR A 333 13.36 -12.06 -8.28
C TYR A 333 12.51 -11.57 -9.46
N CYS A 334 13.16 -10.98 -10.46
CA CYS A 334 12.48 -10.39 -11.59
C CYS A 334 13.05 -10.89 -12.91
N TYR A 335 12.20 -11.00 -13.95
CA TYR A 335 12.70 -11.44 -15.25
C TYR A 335 11.99 -10.85 -16.45
N SER A 336 12.61 -11.02 -17.62
CA SER A 336 12.04 -10.63 -18.91
C SER A 336 12.30 -11.67 -19.99
N VAL A 337 11.31 -11.88 -20.86
CA VAL A 337 11.36 -12.93 -21.90
C VAL A 337 11.05 -12.44 -23.30
N GLY A 338 10.36 -11.30 -23.43
CA GLY A 338 9.93 -10.78 -24.72
C GLY A 338 11.08 -10.20 -25.55
N GLU A 339 10.91 -10.20 -26.86
CA GLU A 339 11.88 -9.66 -27.82
C GLU A 339 12.00 -8.13 -27.70
N ILE A 340 13.21 -7.60 -27.85
CA ILE A 340 13.48 -6.16 -27.85
C ILE A 340 14.01 -5.74 -29.21
N ASN A 341 13.32 -4.81 -29.86
CA ASN A 341 13.75 -4.12 -31.08
C ASN A 341 13.91 -2.62 -30.76
N ALA A 342 15.14 -2.16 -30.59
CA ALA A 342 15.44 -0.78 -30.22
C ALA A 342 16.18 -0.04 -31.33
N ILE A 343 15.62 1.09 -31.75
CA ILE A 343 16.08 1.87 -32.90
C ILE A 343 16.35 3.31 -32.48
N SER A 344 17.54 3.82 -32.82
CA SER A 344 17.84 5.24 -32.88
C SER A 344 18.25 5.61 -34.29
N THR A 345 17.68 6.69 -34.84
CA THR A 345 18.05 7.14 -36.20
C THR A 345 19.29 8.02 -36.23
N THR A 346 19.67 8.68 -35.12
CA THR A 346 20.79 9.66 -35.12
C THR A 346 21.73 9.59 -33.92
N GLN A 347 21.40 8.87 -32.85
CA GLN A 347 22.17 8.91 -31.59
C GLN A 347 22.27 7.52 -30.92
N LYS A 348 22.50 7.52 -29.61
CA LYS A 348 22.83 6.34 -28.81
C LYS A 348 21.62 5.44 -28.57
N VAL A 349 21.84 4.14 -28.63
CA VAL A 349 20.90 3.12 -28.16
C VAL A 349 21.51 2.42 -26.94
N SER A 350 20.74 2.33 -25.85
CA SER A 350 21.09 1.68 -24.60
C SER A 350 20.11 0.54 -24.34
N VAL A 351 20.54 -0.71 -24.44
CA VAL A 351 19.64 -1.87 -24.34
C VAL A 351 20.15 -2.96 -23.43
N GLY A 352 19.38 -3.28 -22.39
CA GLY A 352 19.62 -4.42 -21.52
C GLY A 352 18.45 -5.38 -21.59
N GLY A 353 18.69 -6.68 -21.59
CA GLY A 353 17.58 -7.64 -21.63
C GLY A 353 16.59 -7.42 -20.50
N LEU A 354 17.05 -7.12 -19.28
CA LEU A 354 16.21 -6.73 -18.15
C LEU A 354 16.10 -5.21 -17.98
N ILE A 355 17.25 -4.51 -17.93
CA ILE A 355 17.33 -3.08 -17.61
C ILE A 355 18.13 -2.32 -18.67
N GLY A 356 17.49 -1.37 -19.35
CA GLY A 356 18.07 -0.62 -20.47
C GLY A 356 19.18 0.37 -20.12
N ASN A 357 19.07 1.06 -18.98
CA ASN A 357 20.13 1.92 -18.46
C ASN A 357 20.01 2.03 -16.95
N ASN A 358 21.14 2.18 -16.26
CA ASN A 358 21.20 2.48 -14.84
C ASN A 358 21.99 3.79 -14.63
N VAL A 359 21.35 4.81 -14.07
CA VAL A 359 21.84 6.19 -14.13
C VAL A 359 22.81 6.54 -12.98
N VAL A 360 23.01 5.71 -11.94
CA VAL A 360 23.84 6.11 -10.76
C VAL A 360 24.60 4.95 -10.08
N THR A 361 25.60 5.34 -9.27
CA THR A 361 26.70 4.61 -8.62
C THR A 361 26.31 3.44 -7.70
N GLU A 362 27.24 2.51 -7.55
CA GLU A 362 27.11 1.14 -6.99
C GLU A 362 26.52 1.04 -5.57
N SER A 363 26.58 2.09 -4.74
CA SER A 363 26.25 2.01 -3.30
C SER A 363 24.75 1.96 -2.96
N ILE A 364 23.84 2.08 -3.93
CA ILE A 364 22.39 2.24 -3.69
C ILE A 364 21.47 1.42 -4.60
N THR A 365 22.03 0.62 -5.53
CA THR A 365 21.21 -0.23 -6.42
C THR A 365 21.49 -1.69 -6.12
N GLN A 366 20.43 -2.47 -5.89
CA GLN A 366 20.49 -3.91 -5.66
C GLN A 366 19.76 -4.61 -6.80
N ILE A 367 20.48 -5.44 -7.54
CA ILE A 367 19.92 -6.31 -8.58
C ILE A 367 20.31 -7.73 -8.22
N ASP A 368 19.33 -8.54 -7.83
CA ASP A 368 19.57 -9.89 -7.35
C ASP A 368 18.53 -10.88 -7.83
N ASN A 369 18.93 -12.13 -8.06
CA ASN A 369 18.00 -13.18 -8.46
C ASN A 369 17.19 -12.81 -9.72
N CYS A 370 17.81 -12.16 -10.70
CA CYS A 370 17.11 -11.67 -11.89
C CYS A 370 17.61 -12.34 -13.17
N PHE A 371 16.77 -12.45 -14.19
CA PHE A 371 17.22 -12.96 -15.48
C PHE A 371 16.54 -12.34 -16.71
N ALA A 372 17.21 -12.44 -17.86
CA ALA A 372 16.63 -12.09 -19.15
C ALA A 372 16.95 -13.16 -20.19
N ILE A 373 15.99 -13.47 -21.06
CA ILE A 373 16.17 -14.48 -22.12
C ILE A 373 15.70 -14.02 -23.51
N GLY A 374 14.98 -12.89 -23.58
CA GLY A 374 14.41 -12.40 -24.84
C GLY A 374 15.48 -11.87 -25.78
N ASN A 375 15.34 -12.15 -27.08
CA ASN A 375 16.27 -11.68 -28.11
C ASN A 375 16.32 -10.16 -28.18
N ILE A 376 17.48 -9.61 -28.56
CA ILE A 376 17.73 -8.19 -28.63
C ILE A 376 18.21 -7.82 -30.04
N ASN A 377 17.51 -6.91 -30.69
CA ASN A 377 17.87 -6.33 -31.97
C ASN A 377 18.06 -4.82 -31.80
N ILE A 378 19.24 -4.32 -32.18
CA ILE A 378 19.63 -2.92 -32.02
C ILE A 378 19.95 -2.33 -33.38
N THR A 379 19.38 -1.17 -33.67
CA THR A 379 19.77 -0.35 -34.83
C THR A 379 20.10 1.05 -34.31
N ALA A 380 21.36 1.44 -34.41
CA ALA A 380 21.82 2.74 -33.90
C ALA A 380 22.31 3.66 -35.02
N GLY A 381 22.19 4.97 -34.81
CA GLY A 381 22.63 5.98 -35.77
C GLY A 381 24.05 6.46 -35.43
N SER A 382 24.98 6.38 -36.41
CA SER A 382 26.40 6.80 -36.35
C SER A 382 27.37 5.89 -35.55
N ASP A 383 28.67 6.10 -35.76
CA ASP A 383 29.75 5.12 -35.56
C ASP A 383 30.14 4.77 -34.11
N ASP A 384 29.52 5.30 -33.03
CA ASP A 384 29.90 5.00 -31.63
C ASP A 384 28.68 4.92 -30.67
N SER A 385 27.59 4.27 -31.08
CA SER A 385 26.24 4.58 -30.57
C SER A 385 25.51 3.45 -29.83
N ALA A 386 25.87 2.18 -29.96
CA ALA A 386 25.15 1.10 -29.26
C ALA A 386 25.89 0.66 -27.99
N VAL A 387 25.21 0.72 -26.84
CA VAL A 387 25.69 0.15 -25.57
C VAL A 387 24.64 -0.84 -25.09
N PHE A 388 25.06 -2.08 -24.83
CA PHE A 388 24.12 -3.14 -24.53
C PHE A 388 24.67 -4.17 -23.54
N GLY A 389 23.76 -4.99 -23.03
CA GLY A 389 24.07 -6.20 -22.28
C GLY A 389 22.90 -7.16 -22.28
N GLY A 390 23.17 -8.46 -22.17
CA GLY A 390 22.14 -9.49 -22.14
C GLY A 390 21.18 -9.36 -20.96
N LEU A 391 21.64 -8.81 -19.83
CA LEU A 391 20.81 -8.50 -18.65
C LEU A 391 20.73 -7.00 -18.38
N ILE A 392 21.87 -6.34 -18.16
CA ILE A 392 21.99 -4.91 -17.87
C ILE A 392 23.09 -4.27 -18.70
N VAL A 393 22.98 -2.97 -18.98
CA VAL A 393 23.98 -2.23 -19.79
C VAL A 393 25.19 -1.77 -19.00
N SER A 394 24.99 -1.28 -17.78
CA SER A 394 26.06 -0.84 -16.87
C SER A 394 25.46 -0.62 -15.49
N GLY A 395 26.22 -0.84 -14.41
CA GLY A 395 25.70 -0.68 -13.04
C GLY A 395 26.47 -1.50 -12.00
N PRO A 396 25.95 -1.61 -10.75
CA PRO A 396 26.60 -2.35 -9.67
C PRO A 396 26.77 -3.84 -9.98
N THR A 397 27.49 -4.53 -9.10
CA THR A 397 27.50 -5.99 -9.06
C THR A 397 26.08 -6.52 -8.93
N THR A 398 25.60 -7.29 -9.91
CA THR A 398 24.42 -8.12 -9.70
C THR A 398 24.81 -9.33 -8.85
N THR A 399 23.83 -9.93 -8.18
CA THR A 399 24.03 -11.18 -7.43
C THR A 399 23.08 -12.23 -7.97
N ASN A 400 23.56 -13.45 -8.25
CA ASN A 400 22.73 -14.55 -8.75
C ASN A 400 21.81 -14.13 -9.91
N SER A 401 22.36 -13.40 -10.89
CA SER A 401 21.57 -12.89 -12.00
C SER A 401 22.19 -13.28 -13.33
N PHE A 402 21.32 -13.57 -14.31
CA PHE A 402 21.68 -14.39 -15.45
C PHE A 402 21.14 -13.83 -16.77
N THR A 403 21.89 -14.01 -17.85
CA THR A 403 21.27 -14.06 -19.18
C THR A 403 21.38 -15.47 -19.77
N SER A 404 20.45 -15.80 -20.64
CA SER A 404 20.41 -17.09 -21.35
C SER A 404 21.46 -17.14 -22.45
N ALA A 405 22.21 -18.25 -22.53
CA ALA A 405 23.15 -18.52 -23.62
C ALA A 405 22.45 -18.64 -24.99
N GLU A 406 21.13 -18.85 -25.00
CA GLU A 406 20.28 -18.90 -26.16
C GLU A 406 19.75 -17.51 -26.59
N GLN A 407 19.99 -16.46 -25.80
CA GLN A 407 19.62 -15.10 -26.15
C GLN A 407 20.47 -14.62 -27.32
N ASN A 408 19.82 -14.23 -28.42
CA ASN A 408 20.50 -13.66 -29.56
C ASN A 408 20.52 -12.12 -29.47
N ILE A 409 21.71 -11.52 -29.61
CA ILE A 409 21.90 -10.07 -29.63
C ILE A 409 22.46 -9.67 -31.00
N ILE A 410 21.67 -8.95 -31.78
CA ILE A 410 22.03 -8.46 -33.11
C ILE A 410 22.18 -6.94 -33.06
N VAL A 411 23.32 -6.43 -33.51
CA VAL A 411 23.59 -4.99 -33.59
C VAL A 411 23.86 -4.60 -35.04
N ASN A 412 23.00 -3.74 -35.59
CA ASN A 412 23.12 -3.22 -36.94
C ASN A 412 23.70 -1.79 -36.92
N ASN A 413 24.65 -1.53 -37.83
CA ASN A 413 25.24 -0.20 -38.10
C ASN A 413 25.93 0.50 -36.90
N SER A 414 26.76 -0.19 -36.10
CA SER A 414 27.45 0.44 -34.97
C SER A 414 28.81 -0.19 -34.63
N LYS A 415 29.78 0.59 -34.11
CA LYS A 415 30.89 0.04 -33.32
C LYS A 415 30.36 -0.26 -31.92
N THR A 416 30.58 -1.49 -31.47
CA THR A 416 29.96 -2.03 -30.25
C THR A 416 30.85 -1.84 -29.03
N GLU A 417 30.30 -1.31 -27.95
CA GLU A 417 30.85 -1.52 -26.61
C GLU A 417 29.89 -2.47 -25.88
N ASP A 418 30.17 -3.77 -25.97
CA ASP A 418 29.53 -4.76 -25.12
C ASP A 418 30.02 -4.52 -23.69
N LYS A 419 29.12 -4.02 -22.83
CA LYS A 419 29.40 -3.79 -21.42
C LYS A 419 28.93 -4.97 -20.58
N ASN A 420 29.17 -6.19 -21.07
CA ASN A 420 29.16 -7.45 -20.32
C ASN A 420 29.97 -7.32 -19.03
N SER A 421 29.34 -6.76 -18.01
CA SER A 421 29.92 -6.58 -16.70
C SER A 421 28.84 -6.93 -15.69
N ASN A 422 29.19 -7.86 -14.81
CA ASN A 422 28.48 -8.13 -13.57
C ASN A 422 27.23 -9.04 -13.63
N TYR A 423 27.12 -10.00 -14.55
CA TYR A 423 26.13 -11.09 -14.50
C TYR A 423 26.66 -12.35 -15.20
N GLU A 424 26.04 -13.50 -14.94
CA GLU A 424 26.44 -14.80 -15.49
C GLU A 424 25.68 -15.15 -16.78
N ILE A 425 26.33 -15.87 -17.70
CA ILE A 425 25.69 -16.41 -18.91
C ILE A 425 25.59 -17.92 -18.75
N ILE A 426 24.37 -18.44 -18.68
CA ILE A 426 24.08 -19.86 -18.47
C ILE A 426 22.95 -20.30 -19.40
N SER A 427 22.76 -21.60 -19.61
CA SER A 427 21.66 -22.10 -20.44
C SER A 427 20.30 -21.76 -19.82
N LYS A 428 19.27 -21.65 -20.67
CA LYS A 428 17.88 -21.46 -20.21
C LYS A 428 17.46 -22.54 -19.20
N GLN A 429 17.93 -23.77 -19.37
CA GLN A 429 17.61 -24.86 -18.45
C GLN A 429 18.27 -24.65 -17.07
N GLU A 430 19.53 -24.20 -17.02
CA GLU A 430 20.20 -23.87 -15.76
C GLU A 430 19.49 -22.70 -15.03
N ILE A 431 18.97 -21.70 -15.76
CA ILE A 431 18.15 -20.63 -15.17
C ILE A 431 16.88 -21.20 -14.53
N ILE A 432 16.17 -22.08 -15.23
CA ILE A 432 14.95 -22.74 -14.72
C ILE A 432 15.26 -23.53 -13.45
N ASP A 433 16.34 -24.31 -13.46
CA ASP A 433 16.73 -25.13 -12.32
C ASP A 433 17.19 -24.25 -11.15
N TYR A 434 17.89 -23.14 -11.40
CA TYR A 434 18.23 -22.15 -10.38
C TYR A 434 16.96 -21.60 -9.70
N CYS A 435 15.99 -21.14 -10.48
CA CYS A 435 14.75 -20.57 -9.93
C CYS A 435 13.99 -21.58 -9.09
N ARG A 436 13.87 -22.84 -9.56
CA ARG A 436 13.19 -23.91 -8.82
C ARG A 436 13.78 -24.14 -7.43
N ASN A 437 15.10 -24.03 -7.31
CA ASN A 437 15.82 -24.32 -6.07
C ASN A 437 15.92 -23.12 -5.12
N ASN A 438 15.81 -21.90 -5.61
CA ASN A 438 16.14 -20.69 -4.84
C ASN A 438 14.99 -19.68 -4.71
N TRP A 439 13.96 -19.71 -5.56
CA TRP A 439 12.85 -18.76 -5.50
C TRP A 439 11.74 -19.24 -4.56
N ASP A 440 11.06 -18.29 -3.91
CA ASP A 440 10.00 -18.57 -2.94
C ASP A 440 8.74 -19.15 -3.63
N SER A 441 8.41 -20.39 -3.28
CA SER A 441 7.22 -21.11 -3.75
C SER A 441 5.89 -20.52 -3.25
N ASN A 442 5.88 -19.51 -2.39
CA ASN A 442 4.67 -18.76 -2.05
C ASN A 442 4.37 -17.65 -3.09
N ASN A 443 5.38 -17.25 -3.87
CA ASN A 443 5.25 -16.21 -4.90
C ASN A 443 5.20 -16.84 -6.29
N TRP A 444 5.99 -17.90 -6.50
CA TRP A 444 6.23 -18.47 -7.81
C TRP A 444 5.71 -19.91 -7.92
N ASN A 445 4.91 -20.16 -8.95
CA ASN A 445 4.59 -21.49 -9.42
C ASN A 445 5.79 -22.08 -10.17
N LEU A 446 6.50 -22.99 -9.49
CA LEU A 446 7.73 -23.64 -9.95
C LEU A 446 7.51 -25.11 -10.38
N SER A 447 6.24 -25.51 -10.54
CA SER A 447 5.86 -26.91 -10.81
C SER A 447 6.18 -27.39 -12.23
N LYS A 448 6.35 -26.46 -13.19
CA LYS A 448 6.67 -26.78 -14.59
C LYS A 448 8.17 -27.11 -14.71
N ILE A 449 8.51 -28.39 -14.90
CA ILE A 449 9.91 -28.88 -14.96
C ILE A 449 10.74 -28.20 -16.07
N SER A 450 10.11 -27.85 -17.19
CA SER A 450 10.75 -27.16 -18.32
C SER A 450 10.19 -25.76 -18.57
N GLY A 451 9.36 -25.26 -17.65
CA GLY A 451 8.74 -23.94 -17.75
C GLY A 451 9.52 -22.91 -16.95
N LEU A 452 9.51 -21.67 -17.41
CA LEU A 452 9.94 -20.54 -16.57
C LEU A 452 8.99 -20.42 -15.36
N PRO A 453 9.47 -19.83 -14.25
CA PRO A 453 8.62 -19.50 -13.11
C PRO A 453 7.41 -18.68 -13.56
N ASP A 454 6.23 -18.98 -13.02
CA ASP A 454 5.01 -18.19 -13.26
C ASP A 454 4.47 -17.70 -11.92
N LEU A 455 3.69 -16.61 -11.88
CA LEU A 455 3.11 -16.13 -10.63
C LEU A 455 1.82 -16.90 -10.30
N TYR A 456 1.61 -17.23 -9.02
CA TYR A 456 0.36 -17.86 -8.57
C TYR A 456 -0.88 -17.00 -8.83
#